data_AF-A0A075V1I4-F1
#
_entry.id   AF-A0A075V1I4-F1
#
_cell.length_a   1.000
_cell.length_b   1.000
_cell.length_c   1.000
_cell.angle_alpha   90.00
_cell.angle_beta   90.00
_cell.angle_gamma   90.00
#
_symmetry.space_group_name_H-M   'P 1'
#
loop_
_entity.id
_entity.type
_entity.pdbx_description
1 polymer ?
#
loop_
_entity_poly.entity_id
_entity_poly.type
_entity_poly.pdbx_seq_one_letter_code
_entity_poly.pdbx_strand_id
1 'polypeptide(L)'
;MTEQATTDTTEGTTEGTQEVHDVNTLPEWARDKLTKANTEAAKYRTRAKEAASSVRAEVEAEFADKLAEATKAQDALVSEREAAKLEGVKLRAAFGALIGDPDKAKETLSRAEEFAGLIQGSTVDEIGEHAAKLAGLFGTSTTRAPAVDRSPEGGDTALALNGDPLLQSLKSALGI
;
A
#
# COMPACT_ATOMS: atom_id res chain seq x y z
N MET A 1 -10.76 11.73 74.26
CA MET A 1 -9.84 12.83 74.63
C MET A 1 -8.91 12.29 75.68
N THR A 2 -7.71 11.88 75.28
CA THR A 2 -6.63 11.46 76.18
C THR A 2 -5.31 11.73 75.48
N GLU A 3 -4.33 12.06 76.30
CA GLU A 3 -3.06 12.72 76.01
C GLU A 3 -2.13 11.95 75.06
N GLN A 4 -1.21 12.65 74.42
CA GLN A 4 0.22 12.36 74.62
C GLN A 4 1.11 13.52 74.19
N ALA A 5 2.02 13.85 75.10
CA ALA A 5 3.05 14.87 75.02
C ALA A 5 4.10 14.53 73.94
N THR A 6 4.54 15.54 73.20
CA THR A 6 5.73 15.48 72.36
C THR A 6 6.88 16.13 73.10
N THR A 7 7.83 15.32 73.57
CA THR A 7 9.15 15.76 74.01
C THR A 7 10.18 15.36 72.96
N ASP A 8 11.03 16.34 72.66
CA ASP A 8 12.48 16.21 72.47
C ASP A 8 13.01 15.57 71.18
N THR A 9 13.62 16.39 70.32
CA THR A 9 15.08 16.41 70.09
C THR A 9 15.35 17.26 68.85
N THR A 10 15.83 18.48 69.07
CA THR A 10 16.42 19.32 68.03
C THR A 10 17.94 19.19 68.18
N GLU A 11 18.56 18.30 67.42
CA GLU A 11 20.02 18.29 67.26
C GLU A 11 20.40 18.84 65.87
N GLY A 12 21.31 19.80 65.89
CA GLY A 12 21.59 20.72 64.80
C GLY A 12 22.16 20.09 63.54
N THR A 13 21.77 20.66 62.41
CA THR A 13 22.55 20.59 61.18
C THR A 13 23.37 21.87 61.10
N THR A 14 24.66 21.72 61.35
CA THR A 14 25.69 22.73 61.15
C THR A 14 25.62 23.32 59.74
N GLU A 15 25.43 24.64 59.66
CA GLU A 15 25.76 25.44 58.48
C GLU A 15 27.27 25.28 58.22
N GLY A 16 27.62 24.39 57.30
CA GLY A 16 28.95 24.34 56.70
C GLY A 16 29.08 25.50 55.73
N THR A 17 29.45 26.68 56.23
CA THR A 17 30.00 27.76 55.41
C THR A 17 31.21 27.18 54.66
N GLN A 18 31.08 27.00 53.35
CA GLN A 18 32.23 26.70 52.50
C GLN A 18 33.17 27.91 52.55
N GLU A 19 34.26 27.81 53.31
CA GLU A 19 35.37 28.74 53.19
C GLU A 19 35.88 28.68 51.75
N VAL A 20 35.71 29.78 51.02
CA VAL A 20 36.31 29.96 49.70
C VAL A 20 37.81 30.12 49.92
N HIS A 21 38.55 29.00 49.88
CA HIS A 21 40.01 29.06 49.86
C HIS A 21 40.45 29.73 48.55
N ASP A 22 40.91 30.98 48.65
CA ASP A 22 41.45 31.72 47.52
C ASP A 22 42.69 30.99 46.98
N VAL A 23 42.67 30.66 45.69
CA VAL A 23 43.75 29.98 44.96
C VAL A 23 45.08 30.74 45.10
N ASN A 24 45.04 32.05 45.37
CA ASN A 24 46.22 32.88 45.61
C ASN A 24 46.94 32.58 46.94
N THR A 25 46.28 31.91 47.89
CA THR A 25 46.87 31.50 49.17
C THR A 25 47.67 30.20 49.08
N LEU A 26 47.61 29.51 47.93
CA LEU A 26 48.30 28.24 47.71
C LEU A 26 49.81 28.44 47.41
N PRO A 27 50.67 27.50 47.85
CA PRO A 27 52.08 27.47 47.45
C PRO A 27 52.26 27.51 45.93
N GLU A 28 53.34 28.11 45.45
CA GLU A 28 53.59 28.31 44.02
C GLU A 28 53.58 26.99 43.21
N TRP A 29 54.15 25.92 43.77
CA TRP A 29 54.12 24.59 43.13
C TRP A 29 52.70 24.02 42.98
N ALA A 30 51.78 24.36 43.89
CA ALA A 30 50.40 23.91 43.86
C ALA A 30 49.57 24.72 42.85
N ARG A 31 49.80 26.04 42.79
CA ARG A 31 49.20 26.93 41.78
C ARG A 31 49.63 26.54 40.35
N ASP A 32 50.91 26.22 40.16
CA ASP A 32 51.44 25.79 38.86
C ASP A 32 50.84 24.44 38.43
N LYS A 33 50.77 23.45 39.33
CA LYS A 33 50.08 22.18 39.05
C LYS A 33 48.60 22.37 38.70
N LEU A 34 47.89 23.20 39.45
CA LEU A 34 46.47 23.45 39.21
C LEU A 34 46.25 24.15 37.86
N THR A 35 47.10 25.12 37.54
CA THR A 35 47.07 25.83 36.25
C THR A 35 47.33 24.88 35.08
N LYS A 36 48.33 24.00 35.21
CA LYS A 36 48.61 22.96 34.21
C LYS A 36 47.44 21.99 34.04
N ALA A 37 46.89 21.46 35.12
CA ALA A 37 45.74 20.57 35.09
C ALA A 37 44.50 21.23 34.46
N ASN A 38 44.22 22.50 34.80
CA ASN A 38 43.13 23.26 34.22
C ASN A 38 43.33 23.53 32.72
N THR A 39 44.56 23.84 32.30
CA THR A 39 44.91 24.06 30.89
C THR A 39 44.76 22.76 30.09
N GLU A 40 45.21 21.62 30.63
CA GLU A 40 45.02 20.32 30.00
C GLU A 40 43.54 19.94 29.92
N ALA A 41 42.79 20.08 31.01
CA ALA A 41 41.35 19.84 31.01
C ALA A 41 40.61 20.73 30.00
N ALA A 42 40.98 22.01 29.88
CA ALA A 42 40.44 22.91 28.87
C ALA A 42 40.75 22.42 27.45
N LYS A 43 42.00 21.99 27.17
CA LYS A 43 42.38 21.41 25.88
C LYS A 43 41.57 20.16 25.55
N TYR A 44 41.36 19.26 26.51
CA TYR A 44 40.54 18.06 26.29
C TYR A 44 39.07 18.41 26.04
N ARG A 45 38.51 19.38 26.78
CA ARG A 45 37.14 19.86 26.53
C ARG A 45 36.99 20.44 25.11
N THR A 46 37.94 21.25 24.68
CA THR A 46 37.93 21.82 23.32
C THR A 46 38.02 20.73 22.26
N ARG A 47 38.98 19.80 22.38
CA ARG A 47 39.14 18.68 21.43
C ARG A 47 37.90 17.80 21.37
N ALA A 48 37.28 17.49 22.51
CA ALA A 48 36.04 16.72 22.55
C ALA A 48 34.89 17.45 21.85
N LYS A 49 34.78 18.77 22.05
CA LYS A 49 33.77 19.59 21.38
C LYS A 49 34.00 19.66 19.87
N GLU A 50 35.24 19.86 19.43
CA GLU A 50 35.61 19.90 18.02
C GLU A 50 35.34 18.56 17.33
N ALA A 51 35.75 17.45 17.94
CA ALA A 51 35.47 16.11 17.43
C ALA A 51 33.95 15.84 17.33
N ALA A 52 33.19 16.20 18.37
CA ALA A 52 31.73 16.05 18.34
C ALA A 52 31.08 16.92 17.24
N SER A 53 31.58 18.14 17.01
CA SER A 53 31.07 18.99 15.93
C SER A 53 31.43 18.47 14.54
N SER A 54 32.65 17.93 14.34
CA SER A 54 33.07 17.33 13.07
C SER A 54 32.19 16.14 12.72
N VAL A 55 32.00 15.23 13.68
CA VAL A 55 31.17 14.04 13.48
C VAL A 55 29.73 14.43 13.18
N ARG A 56 29.16 15.42 13.88
CA ARG A 56 27.81 15.90 13.57
C ARG A 56 27.71 16.48 12.17
N ALA A 57 28.66 17.31 11.75
CA ALA A 57 28.66 17.91 10.43
C ALA A 57 28.78 16.85 9.32
N GLU A 58 29.65 15.85 9.49
CA GLU A 58 29.79 14.73 8.55
C GLU A 58 28.51 13.91 8.45
N VAL A 59 27.91 13.57 9.60
CA VAL A 59 26.65 12.82 9.67
C VAL A 59 25.50 13.62 9.05
N GLU A 60 25.37 14.90 9.38
CA GLU A 60 24.34 15.77 8.80
C GLU A 60 24.48 15.89 7.28
N ALA A 61 25.70 16.01 6.76
CA ALA A 61 25.96 16.04 5.32
C ALA A 61 25.57 14.70 4.65
N GLU A 62 26.01 13.56 5.20
CA GLU A 62 25.69 12.24 4.66
C GLU A 62 24.17 11.97 4.66
N PHE A 63 23.48 12.36 5.74
CA PHE A 63 22.02 12.22 5.81
C PHE A 63 21.30 13.20 4.89
N ALA A 64 21.79 14.44 4.74
CA ALA A 64 21.22 15.39 3.79
C ALA A 64 21.30 14.86 2.36
N ASP A 65 22.44 14.29 1.96
CA ASP A 65 22.64 13.70 0.64
C ASP A 65 21.73 12.48 0.41
N LYS A 66 21.67 11.55 1.38
CA LYS A 66 20.77 10.40 1.31
C LYS A 66 19.30 10.80 1.27
N LEU A 67 18.92 11.83 2.02
CA LEU A 67 17.55 12.34 2.03
C LEU A 67 17.22 12.96 0.67
N ALA A 68 18.12 13.75 0.10
CA ALA A 68 17.94 14.34 -1.22
C ALA A 68 17.81 13.27 -2.32
N GLU A 69 18.63 12.21 -2.27
CA GLU A 69 18.54 11.08 -3.19
C GLU A 69 17.21 10.31 -3.01
N ALA A 70 16.81 10.04 -1.78
CA ALA A 70 15.55 9.36 -1.47
C ALA A 70 14.34 10.19 -1.92
N THR A 71 14.34 11.51 -1.68
CA THR A 71 13.28 12.41 -2.14
C THR A 71 13.21 12.42 -3.67
N LYS A 72 14.36 12.51 -4.36
CA LYS A 72 14.39 12.46 -5.82
C LYS A 72 13.84 11.14 -6.38
N ALA A 73 14.20 10.02 -5.77
CA ALA A 73 13.68 8.70 -6.14
C ALA A 73 12.17 8.60 -5.87
N GLN A 74 11.70 9.13 -4.74
CA GLN A 74 10.28 9.20 -4.41
C GLN A 74 9.51 10.02 -5.45
N ASP A 75 10.00 11.22 -5.80
CA ASP A 75 9.34 12.10 -6.78
C ASP A 75 9.25 11.44 -8.15
N ALA A 76 10.29 10.73 -8.58
CA ALA A 76 10.28 9.95 -9.82
C ALA A 76 9.22 8.84 -9.77
N LEU A 77 9.19 8.04 -8.71
CA LEU A 77 8.20 6.96 -8.53
C LEU A 77 6.76 7.49 -8.45
N VAL A 78 6.55 8.64 -7.81
CA VAL A 78 5.25 9.30 -7.77
C VAL A 78 4.83 9.73 -9.18
N SER A 79 5.75 10.33 -9.95
CA SER A 79 5.48 10.72 -11.33
C SER A 79 5.12 9.52 -12.22
N GLU A 80 5.90 8.44 -12.16
CA GLU A 80 5.64 7.20 -12.89
C GLU A 80 4.29 6.58 -12.50
N ARG A 81 3.97 6.55 -11.20
CA ARG A 81 2.69 6.05 -10.70
C ARG A 81 1.51 6.87 -11.22
N GLU A 82 1.61 8.20 -11.21
CA GLU A 82 0.54 9.07 -11.72
C GLU A 82 0.40 8.92 -13.25
N ALA A 83 1.49 8.76 -13.98
CA ALA A 83 1.45 8.44 -15.41
C ALA A 83 0.74 7.10 -15.67
N ALA A 84 1.10 6.04 -14.96
CA ALA A 84 0.48 4.72 -15.09
C ALA A 84 -1.02 4.74 -14.70
N LYS A 85 -1.41 5.49 -13.68
CA LYS A 85 -2.83 5.71 -13.33
C LYS A 85 -3.58 6.39 -14.46
N LEU A 86 -3.00 7.45 -15.04
CA LEU A 86 -3.61 8.18 -16.15
C LEU A 86 -3.80 7.28 -17.36
N GLU A 87 -2.80 6.45 -17.70
CA GLU A 87 -2.91 5.44 -18.75
C GLU A 87 -4.01 4.43 -18.46
N GLY A 88 -4.11 3.94 -17.22
CA GLY A 88 -5.21 3.09 -16.79
C GLY A 88 -6.59 3.73 -16.95
N VAL A 89 -6.73 5.03 -16.66
CA VAL A 89 -7.98 5.78 -16.89
C VAL A 89 -8.27 5.92 -18.39
N LYS A 90 -7.25 6.25 -19.21
CA LYS A 90 -7.39 6.33 -20.67
C LYS A 90 -7.83 5.00 -21.27
N LEU A 91 -7.25 3.88 -20.83
CA LEU A 91 -7.63 2.54 -21.27
C LEU A 91 -9.10 2.24 -20.92
N ARG A 92 -9.52 2.48 -19.66
CA ARG A 92 -10.92 2.30 -19.25
C ARG A 92 -11.88 3.16 -20.09
N ALA A 93 -11.53 4.41 -20.34
CA ALA A 93 -12.33 5.32 -21.16
C ALA A 93 -12.42 4.84 -22.62
N ALA A 94 -11.30 4.38 -23.20
CA ALA A 94 -11.26 3.83 -24.56
C ALA A 94 -12.12 2.55 -24.68
N PHE A 95 -12.05 1.65 -23.70
CA PHE A 95 -12.90 0.46 -23.65
C PHE A 95 -14.38 0.82 -23.54
N GLY A 96 -14.72 1.77 -22.67
CA GLY A 96 -16.10 2.26 -22.55
C GLY A 96 -16.63 2.85 -23.86
N ALA A 97 -15.81 3.62 -24.57
CA ALA A 97 -16.17 4.17 -25.88
C ALA A 97 -16.32 3.10 -26.96
N LEU A 98 -15.50 2.04 -26.94
CA LEU A 98 -15.55 0.93 -27.91
C LEU A 98 -16.84 0.11 -27.79
N ILE A 99 -17.32 -0.10 -26.57
CA ILE A 99 -18.53 -0.92 -26.32
C ILE A 99 -19.80 -0.16 -26.71
N GLY A 100 -19.79 1.17 -26.66
CA GLY A 100 -20.88 2.05 -27.12
C GLY A 100 -22.16 2.04 -26.27
N ASP A 101 -22.37 0.99 -25.47
CA ASP A 101 -23.48 0.82 -24.53
C ASP A 101 -22.96 1.03 -23.09
N PRO A 102 -23.41 2.09 -22.37
CA PRO A 102 -22.84 2.48 -21.08
C PRO A 102 -23.08 1.45 -19.97
N ASP A 103 -24.17 0.69 -20.02
CA ASP A 103 -24.48 -0.30 -18.99
C ASP A 103 -23.65 -1.58 -19.19
N LYS A 104 -23.49 -2.02 -20.44
CA LYS A 104 -22.59 -3.14 -20.78
C LYS A 104 -21.13 -2.79 -20.58
N ALA A 105 -20.73 -1.54 -20.83
CA ALA A 105 -19.38 -1.08 -20.60
C ALA A 105 -19.00 -1.18 -19.12
N LYS A 106 -19.90 -0.76 -18.21
CA LYS A 106 -19.67 -0.87 -16.76
C LYS A 106 -19.57 -2.33 -16.31
N GLU A 107 -20.48 -3.17 -16.76
CA GLU A 107 -20.49 -4.59 -16.39
C GLU A 107 -19.23 -5.31 -16.85
N THR A 108 -18.83 -5.10 -18.11
CA THR A 108 -17.63 -5.72 -18.68
C THR A 108 -16.34 -5.19 -18.04
N LEU A 109 -16.27 -3.89 -17.73
CA LEU A 109 -15.16 -3.30 -16.97
C LEU A 109 -15.05 -3.90 -15.57
N SER A 110 -16.17 -4.01 -14.84
CA SER A 110 -16.18 -4.61 -13.50
C SER A 110 -15.67 -6.06 -13.53
N ARG A 111 -16.14 -6.86 -14.50
CA ARG A 111 -15.67 -8.24 -14.67
C ARG A 111 -14.20 -8.31 -15.07
N ALA A 112 -13.73 -7.39 -15.91
CA ALA A 112 -12.32 -7.32 -16.30
C ALA A 112 -11.43 -6.90 -15.12
N GLU A 113 -11.90 -6.03 -14.23
CA GLU A 113 -11.19 -5.65 -13.01
C GLU A 113 -11.13 -6.79 -11.99
N GLU A 114 -12.23 -7.53 -11.81
CA GLU A 114 -12.25 -8.75 -10.99
C GLU A 114 -11.29 -9.81 -11.53
N PHE A 115 -11.29 -10.01 -12.86
CA PHE A 115 -10.36 -10.91 -13.52
C PHE A 115 -8.90 -10.45 -13.35
N ALA A 116 -8.63 -9.15 -13.51
CA ALA A 116 -7.30 -8.58 -13.31
C ALA A 116 -6.81 -8.74 -11.86
N GLY A 117 -7.71 -8.61 -10.88
CA GLY A 117 -7.39 -8.84 -9.45
C GLY A 117 -7.02 -10.28 -9.12
N LEU A 118 -7.38 -11.23 -9.99
CA LEU A 118 -7.02 -12.64 -9.84
C LEU A 118 -5.69 -12.98 -10.53
N ILE A 119 -5.18 -12.12 -11.42
CA ILE A 119 -3.90 -12.34 -12.09
C ILE A 119 -2.75 -12.14 -11.10
N GLN A 120 -1.86 -13.11 -11.02
CA GLN A 120 -0.67 -13.07 -10.19
C GLN A 120 0.58 -13.05 -11.08
N GLY A 121 1.62 -12.35 -10.62
CA GLY A 121 2.90 -12.25 -11.32
C GLY A 121 3.62 -10.96 -11.00
N SER A 122 4.94 -10.98 -11.15
CA SER A 122 5.81 -9.81 -10.95
C SER A 122 6.44 -9.32 -12.26
N THR A 123 6.41 -10.18 -13.29
CA THR A 123 6.92 -9.88 -14.63
C THR A 123 5.80 -9.93 -15.68
N VAL A 124 6.02 -9.26 -16.81
CA VAL A 124 5.05 -9.21 -17.91
C VAL A 124 4.70 -10.62 -18.43
N ASP A 125 5.71 -11.49 -18.51
CA ASP A 125 5.54 -12.86 -19.00
C ASP A 125 4.75 -13.72 -18.01
N GLU A 126 5.03 -13.63 -16.71
CA GLU A 126 4.27 -14.33 -15.66
C GLU A 126 2.80 -13.89 -15.64
N ILE A 127 2.57 -12.58 -15.73
CA ILE A 127 1.22 -11.99 -15.79
C ILE A 127 0.48 -12.52 -17.02
N GLY A 128 1.12 -12.53 -18.19
CA GLY A 128 0.55 -13.02 -19.44
C GLY A 128 0.20 -14.51 -19.40
N GLU A 129 1.11 -15.35 -18.89
CA GLU A 129 0.86 -16.77 -18.73
C GLU A 129 -0.27 -17.07 -17.75
N HIS A 130 -0.31 -16.37 -16.61
CA HIS A 130 -1.34 -16.57 -15.60
C HIS A 130 -2.70 -16.07 -16.11
N ALA A 131 -2.74 -14.93 -16.81
CA ALA A 131 -3.92 -14.43 -17.49
C ALA A 131 -4.45 -15.43 -18.53
N ALA A 132 -3.57 -16.02 -19.34
CA ALA A 132 -3.95 -17.02 -20.33
C ALA A 132 -4.50 -18.30 -19.68
N LYS A 133 -3.90 -18.77 -18.57
CA LYS A 133 -4.39 -19.92 -17.79
C LYS A 133 -5.78 -19.64 -17.21
N LEU A 134 -5.98 -18.46 -16.61
CA LEU A 134 -7.29 -18.06 -16.08
C LEU A 134 -8.34 -17.90 -17.19
N ALA A 135 -7.95 -17.33 -18.33
CA ALA A 135 -8.83 -17.21 -19.50
C ALA A 135 -9.21 -18.59 -20.05
N GLY A 136 -8.31 -19.58 -20.02
CA GLY A 136 -8.62 -20.96 -20.40
C GLY A 136 -9.58 -21.67 -19.43
N LEU A 137 -9.54 -21.32 -18.14
CA LEU A 137 -10.39 -21.92 -17.10
C LEU A 137 -11.78 -21.28 -17.02
N PHE A 138 -11.87 -19.96 -17.19
CA PHE A 138 -13.10 -19.18 -17.00
C PHE A 138 -13.67 -18.61 -18.30
N GLY A 139 -12.88 -18.56 -19.37
CA GLY A 139 -13.33 -18.17 -20.69
C GLY A 139 -14.21 -19.27 -21.25
N THR A 140 -15.53 -19.05 -21.19
CA THR A 140 -16.49 -19.90 -21.89
C THR A 140 -16.10 -19.96 -23.36
N SER A 141 -15.89 -21.17 -23.87
CA SER A 141 -15.64 -21.43 -25.28
C SER A 141 -16.78 -20.85 -26.11
N THR A 142 -16.60 -19.63 -26.61
CA THR A 142 -17.49 -19.02 -27.62
C THR A 142 -17.15 -19.60 -29.00
N THR A 143 -17.06 -20.92 -29.10
CA THR A 143 -17.65 -21.53 -30.29
C THR A 143 -19.14 -21.29 -30.13
N ARG A 144 -19.63 -20.20 -30.71
CA ARG A 144 -21.05 -19.97 -30.92
C ARG A 144 -21.55 -21.23 -31.61
N ALA A 145 -22.13 -22.15 -30.85
CA ALA A 145 -22.79 -23.30 -31.44
C ALA A 145 -23.80 -22.70 -32.43
N PRO A 146 -23.80 -23.12 -33.71
CA PRO A 146 -24.83 -22.67 -34.62
C PRO A 146 -26.17 -22.93 -33.94
N ALA A 147 -27.12 -22.01 -34.10
CA ALA A 147 -28.45 -22.21 -33.57
C ALA A 147 -28.98 -23.52 -34.18
N VAL A 148 -29.00 -24.58 -33.38
CA VAL A 148 -29.55 -25.87 -33.79
C VAL A 148 -31.05 -25.67 -33.76
N ASP A 149 -31.62 -25.49 -34.94
CA ASP A 149 -33.06 -25.60 -35.09
C ASP A 149 -33.47 -27.03 -34.69
N ARG A 150 -34.19 -27.15 -33.57
CA ARG A 150 -34.76 -28.43 -33.11
C ARG A 150 -36.13 -28.68 -33.73
N SER A 151 -36.58 -27.83 -34.65
CA SER A 151 -37.74 -28.12 -35.44
C SER A 151 -37.48 -29.41 -36.20
N PRO A 152 -38.30 -30.45 -36.02
CA PRO A 152 -38.18 -31.66 -36.80
C PRO A 152 -38.20 -31.25 -38.27
N GLU A 153 -37.17 -31.69 -38.99
CA GLU A 153 -36.99 -31.49 -40.42
C GLU A 153 -38.32 -31.68 -41.15
N GLY A 154 -38.59 -30.79 -42.09
CA GLY A 154 -39.84 -30.72 -42.84
C GLY A 154 -40.39 -32.09 -43.24
N GLY A 155 -41.31 -32.60 -42.42
CA GLY A 155 -42.40 -33.41 -42.91
C GLY A 155 -43.38 -32.44 -43.54
N ASP A 156 -43.45 -32.46 -44.87
CA ASP A 156 -44.62 -32.00 -45.61
C ASP A 156 -45.83 -32.87 -45.22
N THR A 157 -46.30 -32.69 -43.99
CA THR A 157 -47.68 -32.89 -43.65
C THR A 157 -48.23 -31.49 -43.49
N ALA A 158 -48.39 -30.80 -44.63
CA ALA A 158 -49.62 -30.03 -44.80
C ALA A 158 -50.73 -30.85 -44.13
N LEU A 159 -51.29 -30.34 -43.04
CA LEU A 159 -52.50 -30.90 -42.45
C LEU A 159 -53.46 -31.09 -43.62
N ALA A 160 -53.57 -32.33 -44.09
CA ALA A 160 -54.37 -32.62 -45.24
C ALA A 160 -55.80 -32.34 -44.78
N LEU A 161 -56.30 -31.16 -45.14
CA LEU A 161 -57.68 -30.73 -44.95
C LEU A 161 -58.68 -31.69 -45.65
N ASN A 162 -58.18 -32.77 -46.27
CA ASN A 162 -58.89 -33.86 -46.92
C ASN A 162 -58.52 -35.24 -46.35
N GLY A 163 -58.32 -35.37 -45.04
CA GLY A 163 -57.97 -36.68 -44.45
C GLY A 163 -58.13 -36.83 -42.94
N ASP A 164 -58.87 -35.95 -42.25
CA ASP A 164 -59.06 -36.08 -40.81
C ASP A 164 -59.90 -37.34 -40.49
N PRO A 165 -59.34 -38.36 -39.79
CA PRO A 165 -60.07 -39.58 -39.44
C PRO A 165 -61.27 -39.29 -38.53
N LEU A 166 -61.28 -38.16 -37.82
CA LEU A 166 -62.42 -37.72 -37.04
C LEU A 166 -63.59 -37.29 -37.94
N LEU A 167 -63.34 -36.55 -39.01
CA LEU A 167 -64.37 -36.14 -39.95
C LEU A 167 -64.92 -37.33 -40.76
N GLN A 168 -64.08 -38.31 -41.11
CA GLN A 168 -64.57 -39.56 -41.72
C GLN A 168 -65.44 -40.36 -40.75
N SER A 169 -65.05 -40.45 -39.47
CA SER A 169 -65.87 -41.15 -38.47
C SER A 169 -67.23 -40.47 -38.29
N LEU A 170 -67.27 -39.13 -38.29
CA LEU A 170 -68.50 -38.37 -38.18
C LEU A 170 -69.39 -38.49 -39.42
N LYS A 171 -68.80 -38.42 -40.63
CA LYS A 171 -69.51 -38.67 -41.90
C LYS A 171 -70.10 -40.07 -41.97
N SER A 172 -69.31 -41.08 -41.60
CA SER A 172 -69.77 -42.48 -41.57
C SER A 172 -70.91 -42.70 -40.57
N ALA A 173 -70.90 -41.98 -39.45
CA ALA A 173 -71.96 -42.03 -38.45
C ALA A 173 -73.22 -41.26 -38.86
N LEU A 174 -73.09 -40.18 -39.65
CA LEU A 174 -74.20 -39.38 -40.16
C LEU A 174 -74.75 -39.83 -41.54
N GLY A 175 -74.07 -40.76 -42.22
CA GLY A 175 -74.51 -41.27 -43.53
C GLY A 175 -74.41 -40.25 -44.68
N ILE A 176 -73.43 -39.34 -44.63
CA ILE A 176 -73.17 -38.29 -45.64
C ILE A 176 -71.70 -38.30 -46.05
#